data_AF-A0A832LRP8-F1
#
_entry.id   AF-A0A832LRP8-F1
#
_cell.length_a   1.000
_cell.length_b   1.000
_cell.length_c   1.000
_cell.angle_alpha   90.00
_cell.angle_beta   90.00
_cell.angle_gamma   90.00
#
_symmetry.space_group_name_H-M   'P 1'
#
loop_
_entity.id
_entity.type
_entity.pdbx_description
1 polymer ?
#
loop_
_entity_poly.entity_id
_entity_poly.type
_entity_poly.pdbx_seq_one_letter_code
_entity_poly.pdbx_strand_id
1 'polypeptide(L)' 'MMERDFFERVWELVRQIPRGSVTTYGHIAAALGTRSAARTVGWALNAVAGRTDIPAHRVVNRC' A
#
# COMPACT_ATOMS: atom_id res chain seq x y z
N MET A 1 -12.37 -10.17 13.11
CA MET A 1 -11.92 -10.86 11.88
C MET A 1 -11.86 -9.83 10.72
N MET A 2 -11.06 -8.75 10.82
CA MET A 2 -11.11 -7.65 9.83
C MET A 2 -9.80 -6.82 9.75
N GLU A 3 -8.62 -7.44 9.86
CA GLU A 3 -7.33 -6.73 9.64
C GLU A 3 -6.43 -7.43 8.61
N ARG A 4 -6.39 -8.76 8.60
CA ARG A 4 -5.63 -9.53 7.60
C ARG A 4 -6.09 -9.22 6.17
N ASP A 5 -7.40 -9.18 5.91
CA ASP A 5 -7.93 -8.90 4.58
C ASP A 5 -7.56 -7.49 4.06
N PHE A 6 -7.49 -6.48 4.94
CA PHE A 6 -7.12 -5.13 4.51
C PHE A 6 -5.64 -5.08 4.10
N PHE A 7 -4.76 -5.67 4.91
CA PHE A 7 -3.33 -5.70 4.62
C PHE A 7 -3.00 -6.54 3.39
N GLU A 8 -3.65 -7.68 3.21
CA GLU A 8 -3.48 -8.52 2.01
C GLU A 8 -3.89 -7.77 0.74
N ARG A 9 -5.04 -7.07 0.75
CA ARG A 9 -5.49 -6.26 -0.39
C ARG A 9 -4.55 -5.11 -0.70
N VAL A 10 -3.95 -4.48 0.33
CA VAL A 10 -2.89 -3.48 0.13
C VAL A 10 -1.68 -4.09 -0.58
N TRP A 11 -1.22 -5.26 -0.14
CA TRP A 11 -0.07 -5.92 -0.73
C TRP A 11 -0.32 -6.36 -2.17
N GLU A 12 -1.52 -6.88 -2.48
CA GLU A 12 -1.93 -7.22 -3.84
C GLU A 12 -1.94 -6.00 -4.77
N LEU A 13 -2.50 -4.87 -4.32
CA LEU A 13 -2.47 -3.62 -5.08
C LEU A 13 -1.05 -3.13 -5.34
N VAL A 14 -0.18 -3.21 -4.34
CA VAL A 14 1.21 -2.75 -4.45
C VAL A 14 2.01 -3.64 -5.40
N ARG A 15 1.73 -4.94 -5.44
CA ARG A 15 2.31 -5.89 -6.40
C ARG A 15 1.93 -5.60 -7.85
N GLN A 16 0.74 -5.04 -8.08
CA GLN A 16 0.27 -4.69 -9.43
C GLN A 16 0.93 -3.43 -10.00
N ILE A 17 1.71 -2.68 -9.20
CA ILE A 17 2.35 -1.45 -9.67
C ILE A 17 3.46 -1.80 -10.68
N PRO A 18 3.38 -1.34 -11.94
CA PRO A 18 4.40 -1.61 -12.95
C PRO A 18 5.74 -0.95 -12.58
N ARG A 19 6.85 -1.50 -13.11
CA ARG A 19 8.18 -0.87 -12.92
C ARG A 19 8.20 0.45 -13.68
N GLY A 20 8.68 1.50 -13.02
CA GLY A 20 8.74 2.87 -13.58
C GLY A 20 7.56 3.77 -13.17
N SER A 21 6.55 3.22 -12.49
CA SER A 21 5.47 4.01 -11.90
C SER A 21 5.56 4.01 -10.37
N VAL A 22 5.14 5.13 -9.78
CA VAL A 22 5.01 5.30 -8.33
C VAL A 22 3.56 5.62 -8.00
N THR A 23 3.14 5.23 -6.80
CA THR A 23 1.82 5.56 -6.27
C THR A 23 1.96 6.25 -4.92
N THR A 24 0.84 6.72 -4.37
CA THR A 24 0.81 7.35 -3.04
C THR A 24 -0.04 6.54 -2.08
N TYR A 25 0.26 6.65 -0.77
CA TYR A 25 -0.54 6.02 0.28
C TYR A 25 -2.03 6.36 0.16
N GLY A 26 -2.35 7.63 -0.17
CA GLY A 26 -3.72 8.08 -0.40
C GLY A 26 -4.38 7.46 -1.63
N HIS A 27 -3.63 7.17 -2.69
CA HIS A 27 -4.17 6.49 -3.88
C HIS A 27 -4.52 5.04 -3.59
N ILE A 28 -3.65 4.32 -2.87
CA ILE A 28 -3.94 2.93 -2.44
C ILE A 28 -5.17 2.91 -1.53
N ALA A 29 -5.22 3.83 -0.56
CA ALA A 29 -6.35 3.95 0.35
C ALA A 29 -7.66 4.30 -0.40
N ALA A 30 -7.59 5.17 -1.41
CA ALA A 30 -8.73 5.50 -2.28
C ALA A 30 -9.19 4.31 -3.13
N ALA A 31 -8.26 3.51 -3.67
CA ALA A 31 -8.58 2.30 -4.43
C ALA A 31 -9.30 1.25 -3.56
N LEU A 32 -9.01 1.23 -2.26
CA LEU A 32 -9.70 0.41 -1.26
C LEU A 32 -11.01 1.04 -0.76
N GLY A 33 -11.43 2.18 -1.32
CA GLY A 33 -12.67 2.87 -0.97
C GLY A 33 -12.59 3.72 0.29
N THR A 34 -11.43 3.81 0.95
CA THR A 34 -11.28 4.50 2.24
C THR A 34 -10.05 5.41 2.22
N ARG A 35 -10.19 6.67 1.77
CA ARG A 35 -9.07 7.64 1.75
C ARG A 35 -8.43 7.88 3.12
N SER A 36 -9.19 7.78 4.21
CA SER A 36 -8.66 7.97 5.58
C SER A 36 -7.72 6.84 6.02
N ALA A 37 -7.74 5.69 5.34
CA ALA A 37 -6.90 4.55 5.68
C ALA A 37 -5.45 4.70 5.20
N ALA A 38 -5.05 5.85 4.62
CA ALA A 38 -3.68 6.09 4.17
C ALA A 38 -2.63 5.84 5.28
N ARG A 39 -2.98 6.16 6.53
CA ARG A 39 -2.11 5.89 7.70
C ARG A 39 -1.99 4.39 7.97
N THR A 40 -3.09 3.65 7.90
CA THR A 40 -3.14 2.18 8.02
C THR A 40 -2.38 1.48 6.91
N VAL A 41 -2.45 1.99 5.67
CA VAL A 41 -1.63 1.51 4.54
C VAL A 41 -0.14 1.68 4.83
N GLY A 42 0.25 2.80 5.43
CA GLY A 42 1.62 3.03 5.89
C GLY A 42 2.09 1.97 6.90
N TRP A 43 1.24 1.61 7.86
CA TRP A 43 1.54 0.54 8.83
C TRP A 43 1.64 -0.84 8.14
N ALA A 44 0.71 -1.14 7.23
CA ALA A 44 0.69 -2.38 6.45
C ALA A 44 1.97 -2.56 5.62
N LEU A 45 2.46 -1.46 5.04
CA LEU A 45 3.69 -1.42 4.27
C LEU A 45 4.92 -1.47 5.16
N ASN A 46 4.91 -0.83 6.33
CA ASN A 46 6.01 -0.88 7.29
C ASN A 46 6.24 -2.31 7.81
N ALA A 47 5.16 -3.04 8.10
CA ALA A 47 5.23 -4.45 8.51
C ALA A 47 5.88 -5.39 7.47
N VAL A 48 5.93 -4.97 6.20
CA VAL A 48 6.56 -5.73 5.10
C VAL A 48 7.70 -4.96 4.43
N ALA A 49 8.11 -3.81 4.98
CA ALA A 49 9.15 -2.95 4.43
C ALA A 49 10.49 -3.66 4.59
N GLY A 50 10.94 -4.30 3.51
CA GLY A 50 12.11 -5.18 3.51
C GLY A 50 11.89 -6.48 2.75
N ARG A 51 10.63 -6.85 2.47
CA ARG A 51 10.31 -7.95 1.55
C ARG A 51 10.47 -7.47 0.11
N THR A 52 11.36 -8.09 -0.64
CA THR A 52 11.63 -7.80 -2.05
C THR A 52 10.41 -8.06 -2.95
N ASP A 53 9.48 -8.90 -2.51
CA ASP A 53 8.24 -9.22 -3.23
C ASP A 53 7.22 -8.08 -3.27
N ILE A 54 7.36 -7.09 -2.38
CA ILE A 54 6.42 -5.97 -2.27
C ILE A 54 7.22 -4.68 -2.53
N PRO A 55 7.00 -3.98 -3.65
CA PRO A 55 7.74 -2.77 -3.99
C PRO A 55 7.29 -1.56 -3.16
N ALA A 56 7.45 -1.62 -1.84
CA ALA A 56 7.08 -0.56 -0.90
C ALA A 56 7.79 0.78 -1.20
N HIS A 57 8.99 0.73 -1.79
CA HIS A 57 9.73 1.91 -2.26
C HIS A 57 8.99 2.71 -3.36
N ARG A 58 8.00 2.12 -4.03
CA ARG A 58 7.18 2.82 -5.04
C ARG A 58 6.00 3.57 -4.43
N VAL A 59 5.77 3.44 -3.13
CA VAL A 59 4.68 4.10 -2.41
C VAL A 59 5.26 5.30 -1.68
N VAL A 60 5.02 6.48 -2.23
CA VAL A 60 5.56 7.74 -1.71
C VAL A 60 4.49 8.56 -0.99
N ASN A 61 4.92 9.42 -0.07
CA ASN A 61 4.01 10.40 0.50
C ASN A 61 3.69 11.46 -0.56
N ARG A 62 2.44 11.93 -0.59
CA ARG A 62 2.07 13.04 -1.45
C ARG A 62 2.71 14.32 -0.87
N CYS A 63 3.40 15.08 -1.72
CA CYS A 63 3.78 16.46 -1.43
C CYS A 63 2.59 17.41 -1.53
#